data_AF-A0A3D1YY24-F1
#
_entry.id   AF-A0A3D1YY24-F1
#
_cell.length_a   1.000
_cell.length_b   1.000
_cell.length_c   1.000
_cell.angle_alpha   90.00
_cell.angle_beta   90.00
_cell.angle_gamma   90.00
#
_symmetry.space_group_name_H-M   'P 1'
#
loop_
_entity.id
_entity.type
_entity.pdbx_description
1 polymer ?
#
loop_
_entity_poly.entity_id
_entity_poly.type
_entity_poly.pdbx_seq_one_letter_code
_entity_poly.pdbx_strand_id
1 'polypeptide(L)'
;MSVKDEIRTILTDNEPDKLVELASREKSTVRQLTSFLYNEDELLRWRAVEGFGAIAKDPYILSVEKLQTIISRLTLNLEDRSGGNAWSSLEAVGAIIAARSYQLENQIPKLFSFIHDARL
;
A
#
# COMPACT_ATOMS: atom_id res chain seq x y z
N MET A 1 11.52 -10.44 17.76
CA MET A 1 11.42 -10.19 16.32
C MET A 1 10.58 -8.92 16.15
N SER A 2 11.02 -7.94 15.37
CA SER A 2 10.21 -6.73 15.17
C SER A 2 9.05 -7.02 14.21
N VAL A 3 7.98 -6.24 14.26
CA VAL A 3 6.88 -6.32 13.29
C VAL A 3 7.41 -6.15 11.85
N LYS A 4 8.48 -5.37 11.64
CA LYS A 4 9.09 -5.17 10.33
C LYS A 4 9.77 -6.44 9.83
N ASP A 5 10.45 -7.16 10.71
CA ASP A 5 11.09 -8.43 10.37
C ASP A 5 10.03 -9.49 10.05
N GLU A 6 8.93 -9.51 10.80
CA GLU A 6 7.80 -10.41 10.54
C GLU A 6 7.14 -10.12 9.19
N ILE A 7 6.88 -8.85 8.88
CA ILE A 7 6.39 -8.43 7.55
C ILE A 7 7.37 -8.89 6.47
N ARG A 8 8.69 -8.71 6.66
CA ARG A 8 9.68 -9.15 5.67
C ARG A 8 9.59 -10.65 5.42
N THR A 9 9.48 -11.47 6.45
CA THR A 9 9.33 -12.93 6.32
C THR A 9 8.05 -13.27 5.56
N ILE A 10 6.91 -12.70 5.95
CA ILE A 10 5.62 -12.94 5.29
C ILE A 10 5.67 -12.54 3.80
N LEU A 11 6.27 -11.39 3.50
CA LEU A 11 6.47 -10.94 2.13
C LEU A 11 7.46 -11.84 1.38
N THR A 12 8.48 -12.40 2.03
CA THR A 12 9.44 -13.32 1.38
C THR A 12 8.80 -14.67 1.06
N ASP A 13 7.93 -15.15 1.94
CA ASP A 13 7.24 -16.44 1.80
C ASP A 13 5.95 -16.34 0.97
N ASN A 14 5.53 -15.12 0.61
CA ASN A 14 4.33 -14.82 -0.17
C ASN A 14 3.04 -15.32 0.50
N GLU A 15 2.86 -15.02 1.79
CA GLU A 15 1.73 -15.48 2.59
C GLU A 15 0.78 -14.32 2.95
N PRO A 16 -0.03 -13.79 1.99
CA PRO A 16 -0.85 -12.61 2.21
C PRO A 16 -1.87 -12.76 3.35
N ASP A 17 -2.36 -13.98 3.59
CA ASP A 17 -3.30 -14.24 4.70
C ASP A 17 -2.66 -13.99 6.06
N LYS A 18 -1.39 -14.37 6.25
CA LYS A 18 -0.64 -14.06 7.48
C LYS A 18 -0.40 -12.57 7.65
N LEU A 19 -0.27 -11.82 6.55
CA LEU A 19 -0.16 -10.37 6.60
C LEU A 19 -1.46 -9.73 7.08
N VAL A 20 -2.62 -10.25 6.65
CA VAL A 20 -3.94 -9.83 7.13
C VAL A 20 -4.11 -10.15 8.62
N GLU A 21 -3.75 -11.37 9.05
CA GLU A 21 -3.75 -11.74 10.47
C GLU A 21 -2.86 -10.81 11.30
N LEU A 22 -1.64 -10.52 10.83
CA LEU A 22 -0.73 -9.59 11.49
C LEU A 22 -1.34 -8.17 11.56
N ALA A 23 -1.99 -7.69 10.51
CA ALA A 23 -2.64 -6.38 10.49
C ALA A 23 -3.85 -6.28 11.43
N SER A 24 -4.54 -7.39 11.69
CA SER A 24 -5.66 -7.44 12.64
C SER A 24 -5.24 -7.24 14.11
N ARG A 25 -4.03 -7.69 14.46
CA ARG A 25 -3.49 -7.61 15.84
C ARG A 25 -2.52 -6.44 16.04
N GLU A 26 -1.71 -6.11 15.03
CA GLU A 26 -0.69 -5.06 15.10
C GLU A 26 -1.09 -3.81 14.31
N LYS A 27 -1.47 -2.74 15.02
CA LYS A 27 -1.88 -1.45 14.42
C LYS A 27 -0.77 -0.80 13.58
N SER A 28 0.49 -1.18 13.82
CA SER A 28 1.65 -0.62 13.13
C SER A 28 1.95 -1.28 11.79
N THR A 29 1.31 -2.41 11.45
CA THR A 29 1.59 -3.22 10.27
C THR A 29 1.52 -2.41 8.99
N VAL A 30 0.45 -1.66 8.77
CA VAL A 30 0.27 -0.83 7.55
C VAL A 30 1.37 0.22 7.42
N ARG A 31 1.72 0.89 8.53
CA ARG A 31 2.80 1.89 8.54
C ARG A 31 4.15 1.26 8.19
N GLN A 32 4.42 0.06 8.70
CA GLN A 32 5.69 -0.63 8.44
C GLN A 32 5.73 -1.23 7.03
N LEU A 33 4.59 -1.72 6.52
CA LEU A 33 4.40 -2.19 5.16
C LEU A 33 4.68 -1.08 4.14
N THR A 34 4.29 0.18 4.42
CA THR A 34 4.62 1.33 3.56
C THR A 34 6.13 1.43 3.27
N SER A 35 6.99 1.08 4.22
CA SER A 35 8.45 1.14 4.00
C SER A 35 8.96 0.12 2.96
N PHE A 36 8.21 -0.94 2.70
CA PHE A 36 8.56 -1.94 1.69
C PHE A 36 8.20 -1.52 0.26
N LEU A 37 7.33 -0.51 0.08
CA LEU A 37 7.06 0.08 -1.24
C LEU A 37 8.30 0.76 -1.84
N TYR A 38 9.28 1.10 -1.00
CA TYR A 38 10.53 1.76 -1.38
C TYR A 38 11.74 0.84 -1.29
N ASN A 39 11.53 -0.48 -1.17
CA ASN A 39 12.62 -1.45 -1.10
C ASN A 39 13.39 -1.51 -2.42
N GLU A 40 14.69 -1.81 -2.42
CA GLU A 40 15.47 -2.02 -3.65
C GLU A 40 15.10 -3.35 -4.33
N ASP A 41 14.66 -4.34 -3.56
CA ASP A 41 14.14 -5.61 -4.05
C ASP A 41 12.73 -5.43 -4.63
N GLU A 42 12.62 -5.60 -5.94
CA GLU A 42 11.37 -5.47 -6.70
C GLU A 42 10.30 -6.46 -6.28
N LEU A 43 10.67 -7.69 -5.95
CA LEU A 43 9.72 -8.70 -5.53
C LEU A 43 9.10 -8.32 -4.18
N LEU A 44 9.91 -7.82 -3.25
CA LEU A 44 9.40 -7.32 -1.97
C LEU A 44 8.52 -6.07 -2.15
N ARG A 45 8.85 -5.17 -3.08
CA ARG A 45 7.99 -4.02 -3.41
C ARG A 45 6.63 -4.48 -3.90
N TRP A 46 6.61 -5.39 -4.88
CA TRP A 46 5.36 -5.87 -5.48
C TRP A 46 4.50 -6.63 -4.48
N ARG A 47 5.09 -7.49 -3.66
CA ARG A 47 4.34 -8.20 -2.61
C ARG A 47 3.82 -7.26 -1.54
N ALA A 48 4.50 -6.13 -1.28
CA ALA A 48 3.95 -5.09 -0.41
C ALA A 48 2.72 -4.42 -1.04
N VAL A 49 2.74 -4.12 -2.35
CA VAL A 49 1.56 -3.63 -3.10
C VAL A 49 0.39 -4.60 -2.99
N GLU A 50 0.63 -5.88 -3.24
CA GLU A 50 -0.39 -6.93 -3.11
C GLU A 50 -0.91 -7.03 -1.66
N GLY A 51 0.00 -6.89 -0.69
CA GLY A 51 -0.32 -6.85 0.74
C GLY A 51 -1.27 -5.70 1.12
N PHE A 52 -1.09 -4.51 0.54
CA PHE A 52 -2.05 -3.40 0.71
C PHE A 52 -3.44 -3.78 0.21
N GLY A 53 -3.52 -4.41 -0.97
CA GLY A 53 -4.78 -4.92 -1.51
C GLY A 53 -5.41 -5.98 -0.60
N ALA A 54 -4.62 -6.92 -0.08
CA ALA A 54 -5.08 -7.97 0.82
C ALA A 54 -5.66 -7.40 2.13
N ILE A 55 -4.94 -6.51 2.80
CA ILE A 55 -5.40 -5.88 4.05
C ILE A 55 -6.64 -5.01 3.80
N ALA A 56 -6.70 -4.27 2.69
CA ALA A 56 -7.84 -3.40 2.36
C ALA A 56 -9.16 -4.18 2.16
N LYS A 57 -9.10 -5.49 1.88
CA LYS A 57 -10.29 -6.35 1.76
C LYS A 57 -11.01 -6.62 3.09
N ASP A 58 -10.44 -6.27 4.24
CA ASP A 58 -11.11 -6.43 5.55
C ASP A 58 -11.52 -5.07 6.14
N PRO A 59 -12.83 -4.79 6.32
CA PRO A 59 -13.30 -3.49 6.79
C PRO A 59 -13.08 -3.30 8.30
N TYR A 60 -12.85 -4.38 9.05
CA TYR A 60 -12.53 -4.33 10.48
C TYR A 60 -11.07 -3.94 10.72
N ILE A 61 -10.19 -4.24 9.77
CA ILE A 61 -8.78 -3.80 9.82
C ILE A 61 -8.68 -2.36 9.31
N LEU A 62 -9.21 -2.09 8.12
CA LEU A 62 -9.16 -0.77 7.48
C LEU A 62 -10.56 -0.28 7.09
N SER A 63 -11.03 0.74 7.81
CA SER A 63 -12.23 1.49 7.42
C SER A 63 -11.99 2.32 6.15
N VAL A 64 -13.07 2.73 5.48
CA VAL A 64 -12.99 3.55 4.27
C VAL A 64 -12.22 4.86 4.53
N GLU A 65 -12.42 5.50 5.69
CA GLU A 65 -11.75 6.74 6.07
C GLU A 65 -10.24 6.54 6.25
N LYS A 66 -9.83 5.39 6.82
CA LYS A 66 -8.41 5.02 6.91
C LYS A 66 -7.82 4.77 5.53
N LEU A 67 -8.54 4.07 4.65
CA LEU A 67 -8.09 3.84 3.27
C LEU A 67 -7.92 5.16 2.51
N GLN A 68 -8.86 6.09 2.62
CA GLN A 68 -8.73 7.42 2.03
C GLN A 68 -7.54 8.20 2.59
N THR A 69 -7.26 8.07 3.89
CA THR A 69 -6.07 8.67 4.52
C THR A 69 -4.78 8.07 3.98
N ILE A 70 -4.73 6.75 3.81
CA ILE A 70 -3.58 6.04 3.23
C ILE A 70 -3.37 6.47 1.78
N ILE A 71 -4.42 6.46 0.95
CA ILE A 71 -4.37 6.91 -0.44
C ILE A 71 -3.82 8.34 -0.51
N SER A 72 -4.38 9.26 0.28
CA SER A 72 -3.93 10.66 0.28
C SER A 72 -2.44 10.79 0.62
N ARG A 73 -1.94 10.02 1.59
CA ARG A 73 -0.51 10.03 1.96
C ARG A 73 0.37 9.46 0.85
N LEU A 74 -0.03 8.35 0.23
CA LEU A 74 0.71 7.75 -0.87
C LEU A 74 0.73 8.68 -2.09
N THR A 75 -0.37 9.38 -2.36
CA THR A 75 -0.47 10.39 -3.42
C THR A 75 0.43 11.59 -3.15
N LEU A 76 0.48 12.11 -1.91
CA LEU A 76 1.41 13.19 -1.54
C LEU A 76 2.89 12.80 -1.71
N ASN A 77 3.24 11.54 -1.44
CA ASN A 77 4.60 11.04 -1.66
C ASN A 77 4.99 11.05 -3.15
N LEU A 78 4.02 10.96 -4.08
CA LEU A 78 4.28 11.14 -5.51
C LEU A 78 4.60 12.59 -5.86
N GLU A 79 4.04 13.55 -5.13
CA GLU A 79 4.24 14.99 -5.38
C GLU A 79 5.59 15.49 -4.86
N ASP A 80 6.21 14.77 -3.91
CA ASP A 80 7.55 15.08 -3.44
C ASP A 80 8.58 14.89 -4.57
N ARG A 81 9.23 16.00 -4.94
CA ARG A 81 10.17 16.09 -6.08
C ARG A 81 11.60 15.72 -5.71
N SER A 82 11.82 15.18 -4.51
CA SER A 82 13.14 14.83 -3.97
C SER A 82 13.86 13.69 -4.69
N GLY A 83 13.30 13.13 -5.78
CA GLY A 83 13.95 12.12 -6.60
C GLY A 83 13.91 10.70 -6.03
N GLY A 84 13.04 10.44 -5.05
CA GLY A 84 12.84 9.11 -4.49
C GLY A 84 11.99 8.20 -5.39
N ASN A 85 12.24 6.88 -5.31
CA ASN A 85 11.56 5.79 -6.01
C ASN A 85 10.07 5.69 -5.62
N ALA A 86 9.24 6.63 -6.06
CA ALA A 86 7.83 6.72 -5.68
C ALA A 86 6.91 5.73 -6.44
N TRP A 87 7.47 4.92 -7.34
CA TRP A 87 6.76 4.09 -8.32
C TRP A 87 5.69 3.17 -7.69
N SER A 88 6.01 2.48 -6.59
CA SER A 88 5.04 1.57 -5.96
C SER A 88 4.00 2.24 -5.09
N SER A 89 4.07 3.56 -4.90
CA SER A 89 3.01 4.29 -4.18
C SER A 89 1.73 4.31 -5.00
N LEU A 90 1.80 4.52 -6.32
CA LEU A 90 0.63 4.53 -7.20
C LEU A 90 0.06 3.11 -7.38
N GLU A 91 0.93 2.11 -7.49
CA GLU A 91 0.55 0.69 -7.57
C GLU A 91 -0.22 0.25 -6.32
N ALA A 92 0.26 0.64 -5.12
CA ALA A 92 -0.43 0.39 -3.86
C ALA A 92 -1.79 1.09 -3.79
N VAL A 93 -1.89 2.34 -4.28
CA VAL A 93 -3.18 3.05 -4.39
C VAL A 93 -4.15 2.28 -5.29
N GLY A 94 -3.68 1.80 -6.44
CA GLY A 94 -4.45 0.96 -7.35
C GLY A 94 -4.95 -0.33 -6.68
N ALA A 95 -4.07 -1.03 -5.96
CA ALA A 95 -4.41 -2.25 -5.23
C ALA A 95 -5.48 -2.01 -4.14
N ILE A 96 -5.39 -0.89 -3.41
CA ILE A 96 -6.37 -0.50 -2.40
C ILE A 96 -7.73 -0.20 -3.04
N ILE A 97 -7.75 0.59 -4.12
CA ILE A 97 -8.99 0.93 -4.82
C ILE A 97 -9.63 -0.33 -5.40
N ALA A 98 -8.86 -1.22 -6.00
CA ALA A 98 -9.35 -2.49 -6.53
C ALA A 98 -10.01 -3.37 -5.43
N ALA A 99 -9.46 -3.36 -4.21
CA ALA A 99 -10.01 -4.12 -3.09
C ALA A 99 -11.36 -3.58 -2.56
N ARG A 100 -11.66 -2.30 -2.81
CA ARG A 100 -12.82 -1.56 -2.28
C ARG A 100 -13.40 -0.59 -3.31
N SER A 101 -13.60 -1.08 -4.54
CA SER A 101 -13.89 -0.22 -5.71
C SER A 101 -15.13 0.64 -5.52
N TYR A 102 -16.24 0.07 -5.06
CA TYR A 102 -17.48 0.81 -4.83
C TYR A 102 -17.33 1.95 -3.81
N GLN A 103 -16.58 1.73 -2.73
CA GLN A 103 -16.39 2.74 -1.69
C GLN A 103 -15.33 3.80 -2.05
N LEU A 104 -14.46 3.51 -3.01
CA LEU A 104 -13.29 4.33 -3.35
C LEU A 104 -13.31 4.85 -4.80
N GLU A 105 -14.39 4.65 -5.54
CA GLU A 105 -14.53 5.09 -6.94
C GLU A 105 -14.22 6.59 -7.13
N ASN A 106 -14.60 7.43 -6.15
CA ASN A 106 -14.34 8.86 -6.15
C ASN A 106 -12.84 9.24 -6.08
N GLN A 107 -11.96 8.29 -5.76
CA GLN A 107 -10.51 8.50 -5.80
C GLN A 107 -9.92 8.23 -7.19
N ILE A 108 -10.60 7.46 -8.05
CA ILE A 108 -10.10 7.07 -9.38
C ILE A 108 -9.80 8.30 -10.26
N PRO A 109 -10.68 9.33 -10.38
CA PRO A 109 -10.39 10.49 -11.21
C PRO A 109 -9.11 11.23 -10.81
N LYS A 110 -8.75 11.22 -9.51
CA LYS A 110 -7.51 11.88 -9.05
C LYS A 110 -6.26 11.18 -9.58
N LEU A 111 -6.30 9.89 -9.87
CA LEU A 111 -5.15 9.18 -10.43
C LEU A 111 -4.79 9.67 -11.83
N PHE A 112 -5.77 10.24 -12.57
CA PHE A 112 -5.52 10.80 -13.89
C PHE A 112 -4.61 12.03 -13.87
N SER A 113 -4.46 12.73 -12.73
CA SER A 113 -3.51 13.84 -12.63
C SER A 113 -2.05 13.39 -12.82
N PHE A 114 -1.77 12.10 -12.68
CA PHE A 114 -0.43 11.51 -12.82
C PHE A 114 -0.15 10.93 -14.21
N ILE A 115 -1.10 10.93 -15.15
CA ILE A 115 -0.93 10.30 -16.48
C ILE A 115 0.21 10.92 -17.30
N HIS A 116 0.50 12.20 -17.08
CA HIS A 116 1.59 12.91 -17.76
C HIS A 116 2.83 13.08 -16.89
N ASP A 117 2.89 12.42 -15.74
CA ASP A 117 4.04 12.47 -14.86
C ASP A 117 5.15 11.57 -15.41
N ALA A 118 6.17 12.17 -16.01
CA ALA A 118 7.30 11.46 -16.61
C ALA A 118 8.17 10.68 -15.60
N ARG A 119 7.83 10.72 -14.31
CA ARG A 119 8.47 9.94 -13.25
C ARG A 119 7.82 8.57 -13.07
N LEU A 120 6.65 8.31 -13.62
CA LEU A 120 5.94 7.01 -13.61
C LEU A 120 6.09 6.31 -14.96
#